data_AF-A0A1G2WCM7-F1
#
_entry.id   AF-A0A1G2WCM7-F1
#
_cell.length_a   1.000
_cell.length_b   1.000
_cell.length_c   1.000
_cell.angle_alpha   90.00
_cell.angle_beta   90.00
_cell.angle_gamma   90.00
#
_symmetry.space_group_name_H-M   'P 1'
#
loop_
_entity.id
_entity.type
_entity.pdbx_description
1 polymer ?
#
loop_
_entity_poly.entity_id
_entity_poly.type
_entity_poly.pdbx_seq_one_letter_code
_entity_poly.pdbx_strand_id
1 'polypeptide(L)' 'MASSHAIDWVLLDHAADHPVDVGDMVSADAGGMPIYRVLALAGREVQLANERNAVVGAVPLDRFRWRSAS' A
#
# COMPACT_ATOMS: atom_id res chain seq x y z
N MET A 1 -3.53 -1.06 25.02
CA MET A 1 -4.30 -1.30 23.79
C MET A 1 -3.79 -0.33 22.75
N ALA A 2 -3.12 -0.80 21.70
CA ALA A 2 -2.74 0.07 20.60
C ALA A 2 -4.05 0.61 20.00
N SER A 3 -4.17 1.93 19.91
CA SER A 3 -5.29 2.56 19.21
C SER A 3 -5.19 2.13 17.75
N SER A 4 -5.97 1.15 17.34
CA SER A 4 -6.15 0.82 15.93
C SER A 4 -6.87 2.01 15.30
N HIS A 5 -6.12 3.03 14.89
CA HIS A 5 -6.68 4.05 14.01
C HIS A 5 -7.21 3.31 12.78
N ALA A 6 -8.49 3.47 12.49
CA ALA A 6 -9.06 2.98 11.25
C ALA A 6 -8.26 3.64 10.11
N ILE A 7 -7.67 2.81 9.24
CA ILE A 7 -7.00 3.32 8.05
C ILE A 7 -8.11 3.78 7.12
N ASP A 8 -8.13 5.07 6.80
CA ASP A 8 -9.00 5.59 5.77
C ASP A 8 -8.47 5.12 4.42
N TRP A 9 -9.22 4.26 3.74
CA TRP A 9 -8.86 3.71 2.44
C TRP A 9 -9.45 4.56 1.33
N VAL A 10 -8.62 4.96 0.37
CA VAL A 10 -9.03 5.65 -0.86
C VAL A 10 -8.65 4.84 -2.07
N LEU A 11 -9.45 4.97 -3.14
CA LEU A 11 -9.18 4.28 -4.40
C LEU A 11 -7.85 4.79 -4.98
N LEU A 12 -7.00 3.86 -5.37
CA LEU A 12 -5.71 4.15 -5.97
C LEU A 12 -5.88 4.61 -7.42
N ASP A 13 -5.44 5.83 -7.72
CA ASP A 13 -5.40 6.34 -9.09
C ASP A 13 -4.10 5.92 -9.79
N HIS A 14 -4.17 4.85 -10.57
CA HIS A 14 -3.02 4.35 -11.34
C HIS A 14 -2.61 5.24 -12.52
N ALA A 15 -3.42 6.25 -12.87
CA ALA A 15 -3.09 7.19 -13.93
C ALA A 15 -2.29 8.41 -13.42
N ALA A 16 -2.23 8.61 -12.09
CA ALA A 16 -1.42 9.65 -11.50
C ALA A 16 0.08 9.41 -11.74
N ASP A 17 0.88 10.49 -11.85
CA ASP A 17 2.34 10.40 -11.97
C ASP A 17 2.97 9.70 -10.75
N HIS A 18 2.36 9.89 -9.58
CA HIS A 18 2.75 9.24 -8.31
C HIS A 18 1.49 8.68 -7.64
N PRO A 19 1.10 7.43 -7.96
CA PRO A 19 -0.12 6.83 -7.38
C PRO A 19 0.00 6.56 -5.88
N VAL A 20 1.21 6.26 -5.40
CA VAL A 20 1.53 5.98 -4.00
C VAL A 20 2.88 6.58 -3.62
N ASP A 21 3.08 6.83 -2.34
CA ASP A 21 4.34 7.28 -1.76
C ASP A 21 4.98 6.21 -0.87
N VAL A 22 6.29 6.34 -0.60
CA VAL A 22 6.96 5.50 0.40
C VAL A 22 6.37 5.78 1.77
N GLY A 23 5.99 4.73 2.48
CA GLY A 23 5.30 4.80 3.77
C GLY A 23 3.79 4.61 3.66
N ASP A 24 3.18 4.80 2.49
CA ASP A 24 1.77 4.52 2.27
C ASP A 24 1.45 3.05 2.56
N MET A 25 0.25 2.81 3.07
CA MET A 25 -0.31 1.47 3.14
C MET A 25 -1.13 1.20 1.88
N VAL A 26 -1.01 -0.01 1.33
CA VAL A 26 -1.77 -0.45 0.16
C VAL A 26 -2.47 -1.76 0.44
N SER A 27 -3.61 -1.97 -0.23
CA SER A 27 -4.34 -3.24 -0.20
C SER A 27 -4.98 -3.56 -1.54
N ALA A 28 -5.12 -4.86 -1.81
CA ALA A 28 -5.83 -5.37 -2.97
C ALA A 28 -7.35 -5.38 -2.73
N ASP A 29 -7.78 -5.44 -1.47
CA ASP A 29 -9.19 -5.56 -1.07
C ASP A 29 -9.68 -4.29 -0.35
N ALA A 30 -10.95 -3.93 -0.53
CA ALA A 30 -11.58 -2.77 0.08
C ALA A 30 -11.71 -2.89 1.61
N GLY A 31 -11.65 -4.12 2.15
CA GLY A 31 -11.59 -4.37 3.59
C GLY A 31 -10.23 -4.09 4.21
N GLY A 32 -9.21 -3.76 3.41
CA GLY A 32 -7.88 -3.45 3.90
C GLY A 32 -7.17 -4.67 4.47
N MET A 33 -7.35 -5.87 3.90
CA MET A 33 -6.58 -7.07 4.25
C MET A 33 -6.32 -7.89 2.98
N PRO A 34 -5.07 -8.34 2.73
CA PRO A 34 -3.85 -8.05 3.48
C PRO A 34 -3.40 -6.58 3.31
N ILE A 35 -2.78 -6.02 4.37
CA ILE A 35 -2.16 -4.69 4.35
C ILE A 35 -0.67 -4.82 4.07
N TYR A 36 -0.18 -3.97 3.18
CA TYR A 36 1.24 -3.81 2.94
C TYR A 36 1.68 -2.37 3.07
N ARG A 37 2.87 -2.13 3.59
CA ARG A 37 3.52 -0.82 3.58
C ARG A 37 4.48 -0.72 2.41
N VAL A 38 4.40 0.36 1.66
CA VAL A 38 5.36 0.69 0.60
C VAL A 38 6.69 1.10 1.21
N LEU A 39 7.76 0.40 0.83
CA LEU A 39 9.13 0.67 1.28
C LEU A 39 9.97 1.40 0.23
N ALA A 40 9.74 1.10 -1.04
CA ALA A 40 10.44 1.70 -2.17
C ALA A 40 9.61 1.62 -3.45
N LEU A 41 9.87 2.53 -4.38
CA LEU A 41 9.25 2.60 -5.70
C LEU A 41 10.32 2.37 -6.77
N ALA A 42 10.04 1.48 -7.72
CA ALA A 42 10.91 1.18 -8.84
C ALA A 42 10.09 1.15 -10.14
N GLY A 43 9.83 2.33 -10.71
CA GLY A 43 8.97 2.48 -11.87
C GLY A 43 7.54 2.05 -11.56
N ARG A 44 7.08 0.93 -12.14
CA ARG A 44 5.74 0.37 -11.90
C ARG A 44 5.71 -0.71 -10.81
N GLU A 45 6.86 -1.06 -10.27
CA GLU A 45 6.98 -2.01 -9.16
C GLU A 45 7.13 -1.27 -7.83
N VAL A 46 6.59 -1.89 -6.78
CA VAL A 46 6.70 -1.42 -5.40
C VAL A 46 7.27 -2.51 -4.53
N GLN A 47 8.23 -2.14 -3.68
CA GLN A 47 8.75 -3.02 -2.65
C GLN A 47 7.91 -2.88 -1.40
N LEU A 48 7.47 -4.01 -0.83
CA LEU A 48 6.49 -4.02 0.25
C LEU A 48 7.00 -4.71 1.51
N ALA A 49 6.51 -4.25 2.66
CA ALA A 49 6.49 -5.00 3.91
C ALA A 49 5.06 -5.37 4.29
N ASN A 50 4.86 -6.56 4.86
CA ASN A 50 3.58 -6.93 5.45
C ASN A 50 3.41 -6.32 6.86
N GLU A 51 2.29 -6.60 7.50
CA GLU A 51 1.95 -6.14 8.86
C GLU A 51 2.96 -6.55 9.94
N ARG A 52 3.77 -7.58 9.70
CA ARG A 52 4.86 -8.02 10.60
C ARG A 52 6.20 -7.37 10.26
N ASN A 53 6.21 -6.35 9.41
CA ASN A 53 7.40 -5.70 8.84
C ASN A 53 8.32 -6.65 8.06
N ALA A 54 7.82 -7.80 7.62
CA ALA A 54 8.60 -8.70 6.77
C ALA A 54 8.53 -8.23 5.31
N VAL A 55 9.69 -8.07 4.68
CA VAL A 55 9.80 -7.72 3.27
C VAL A 55 9.21 -8.84 2.41
N VAL A 56 8.22 -8.50 1.60
CA VAL A 56 7.49 -9.44 0.73
C VAL A 56 8.13 -9.51 -0.66
N GLY A 57 8.88 -8.47 -1.05
CA GLY A 57 9.55 -8.35 -2.34
C GLY A 57 9.00 -7.19 -3.17
N ALA A 58 9.50 -7.07 -4.40
CA ALA A 58 8.99 -6.14 -5.40
C ALA A 58 7.81 -6.77 -6.14
N VAL A 59 6.71 -6.04 -6.26
CA VAL A 59 5.50 -6.48 -6.98
C VAL A 59 4.93 -5.34 -7.83
N PRO A 60 4.20 -5.65 -8.91
CA PRO A 60 3.49 -4.63 -9.69
C PRO A 60 2.44 -3.87 -8.87
N LEU A 61 2.40 -2.54 -9.01
CA LEU A 61 1.48 -1.66 -8.28
C LEU A 61 0.00 -1.86 -8.68
N ASP A 62 -0.25 -2.31 -9.90
CA ASP A 62 -1.59 -2.58 -10.46
C ASP A 62 -2.35 -3.72 -9.77
N ARG A 63 -1.65 -4.49 -8.92
CA ARG A 63 -2.27 -5.49 -8.02
C ARG A 63 -3.05 -4.86 -6.87
N PHE A 64 -2.77 -3.61 -6.52
CA PHE A 64 -3.42 -2.91 -5.44
C PHE A 64 -4.49 -1.99 -5.98
N ARG A 65 -5.58 -1.84 -5.23
CA ARG A 65 -6.71 -0.97 -5.60
C ARG A 65 -6.93 0.14 -4.59
N TRP A 66 -6.34 0.01 -3.42
CA TRP A 66 -6.55 0.90 -2.30
C TRP A 66 -5.22 1.37 -1.74
N ARG A 67 -5.18 2.64 -1.33
CA ARG A 67 -4.10 3.20 -0.52
C ARG A 67 -4.68 3.88 0.72
N SER A 68 -3.86 4.03 1.76
CA SER A 68 -4.19 4.87 2.90
C SER A 68 -4.31 6.34 2.46
N ALA A 69 -5.35 7.02 2.94
CA ALA A 69 -5.38 8.47 2.94
C ALA A 69 -4.31 8.99 3.90
N SER A 70 -3.37 9.77 3.38
CA SER A 70 -2.30 10.41 4.14
C SER A 70 -2.81 11.57 4.99
#